data_AF-A0A7S3WB71-F1
#
_entry.id   AF-A0A7S3WB71-F1
#
_cell.length_a   1.000
_cell.length_b   1.000
_cell.length_c   1.000
_cell.angle_alpha   90.00
_cell.angle_beta   90.00
_cell.angle_gamma   90.00
#
_symmetry.space_group_name_H-M   'P 1'
#
loop_
_entity.id
_entity.type
_entity.pdbx_description
1 polymer ?
#
loop_
_entity_poly.entity_id
_entity_poly.type
_entity_poly.pdbx_seq_one_letter_code
_entity_poly.pdbx_strand_id
1 'polypeptide(L)'
;TTRRSTVVPGYALRALLVAWSIPPRETEASMATLPIEDHFERICSKIDDNRVTILSGATGCGKSTKVPKLLRDHLQARVLCVQPRRMAVVAVATRVAELLDVTLGGPVVGFHIGASMQAESDKTELMFVTAGIFLEMLKSNGAASVAPYGAVVIDEVHERSCENDLALACLMQLATTQELRSLKIILMSATADVGRYQRFVQPLCTDGQPGLYNMGSKEFYDIKRRWLKDALAEADHSCDYGLEYFEQHDREVLRSELTCLISKLSIKLVARTIKEDGAGCTVLVFLPTYMLIEAVHKQLSEADSLPHNVP
;
A
#
# COMPACT_ATOMS: atom_id res chain seq x y z
N THR A 1 -32.09 -39.82 -45.74
CA THR A 1 -32.71 -38.57 -45.27
C THR A 1 -31.71 -37.81 -44.42
N THR A 2 -31.24 -36.70 -44.99
CA THR A 2 -30.31 -35.70 -44.44
C THR A 2 -30.76 -35.10 -43.11
N ARG A 3 -29.86 -35.01 -42.13
CA ARG A 3 -29.87 -33.90 -41.15
C ARG A 3 -28.46 -33.40 -40.87
N ARG A 4 -28.29 -32.12 -41.16
CA ARG A 4 -27.08 -31.30 -41.05
C ARG A 4 -26.66 -31.13 -39.59
N SER A 5 -25.36 -31.11 -39.38
CA SER A 5 -24.68 -30.55 -38.22
C SER A 5 -25.01 -29.07 -38.08
N THR A 6 -25.63 -28.69 -36.96
CA THR A 6 -25.65 -27.31 -36.47
C THR A 6 -24.68 -27.24 -35.29
N VAL A 7 -23.50 -26.70 -35.56
CA VAL A 7 -22.55 -26.26 -34.53
C VAL A 7 -23.15 -25.03 -33.87
N VAL A 8 -23.47 -25.13 -32.58
CA VAL A 8 -23.77 -23.98 -31.73
C VAL A 8 -22.49 -23.67 -30.95
N PRO A 9 -21.79 -22.55 -31.20
CA PRO A 9 -20.60 -22.19 -30.43
C PRO A 9 -21.05 -21.60 -29.10
N GLY A 10 -21.22 -22.46 -28.10
CA GLY A 10 -21.78 -22.09 -26.79
C GLY A 10 -21.00 -22.65 -25.60
N TYR A 11 -19.71 -22.94 -25.75
CA TYR A 11 -18.85 -23.39 -24.64
C TYR A 11 -17.39 -22.96 -24.84
N ALA A 12 -17.14 -21.65 -24.85
CA ALA A 12 -15.80 -21.07 -24.76
C ALA A 12 -15.68 -19.98 -23.65
N LEU A 13 -16.64 -19.93 -22.73
CA LEU A 13 -16.70 -18.96 -21.61
C LEU A 13 -16.31 -19.59 -20.26
N ARG A 14 -15.47 -20.63 -20.30
CA ARG A 14 -14.89 -21.28 -19.11
C ARG A 14 -13.39 -21.55 -19.31
N ALA A 15 -12.63 -20.52 -19.67
CA ALA A 15 -11.15 -20.54 -19.61
C ALA A 15 -10.51 -19.14 -19.80
N LEU A 16 -11.14 -18.06 -19.32
CA LEU A 16 -10.51 -16.72 -19.26
C LEU A 16 -10.48 -16.17 -17.82
N LEU A 17 -10.54 -17.09 -16.85
CA LEU A 17 -9.81 -16.96 -15.60
C LEU A 17 -8.42 -17.55 -15.88
N VAL A 18 -7.37 -16.80 -15.51
CA VAL A 18 -5.94 -17.11 -15.68
C VAL A 18 -5.35 -16.71 -17.03
N ALA A 19 -5.01 -15.43 -17.14
CA ALA A 19 -3.63 -14.99 -17.32
C ALA A 19 -3.64 -13.46 -17.40
N TRP A 20 -3.65 -12.78 -16.24
CA TRP A 20 -2.88 -11.54 -16.16
C TRP A 20 -1.43 -11.96 -16.41
N SER A 21 -1.06 -12.03 -17.69
CA SER A 21 0.33 -11.86 -18.06
C SER A 21 0.59 -10.39 -17.77
N ILE A 22 0.90 -10.09 -16.50
CA ILE A 22 1.82 -9.00 -16.21
C ILE A 22 2.94 -9.24 -17.22
N PRO A 23 3.22 -8.31 -18.15
CA PRO A 23 4.34 -8.49 -19.07
C PRO A 23 5.52 -8.92 -18.21
N PRO A 24 6.32 -9.93 -18.61
CA PRO A 24 7.49 -10.30 -17.83
C PRO A 24 8.18 -9.00 -17.45
N ARG A 25 8.23 -8.72 -16.13
CA ARG A 25 8.88 -7.51 -15.61
C ARG A 25 10.20 -7.45 -16.37
N GLU A 26 10.44 -6.34 -17.05
CA GLU A 26 11.67 -6.14 -17.80
C GLU A 26 12.81 -6.75 -16.99
N THR A 27 13.37 -7.80 -17.57
CA THR A 27 14.45 -8.62 -17.03
C THR A 27 15.51 -7.72 -16.42
N GLU A 28 15.69 -7.79 -15.11
CA GLU A 28 16.91 -7.43 -14.34
C GLU A 28 17.59 -6.06 -14.63
N ALA A 29 16.99 -5.18 -15.43
CA ALA A 29 17.62 -3.99 -16.00
C ALA A 29 17.09 -2.70 -15.39
N SER A 30 17.01 -2.65 -14.07
CA SER A 30 17.38 -1.50 -13.24
C SER A 30 17.12 -1.87 -11.78
N MET A 31 18.08 -2.56 -11.15
CA MET A 31 18.28 -2.38 -9.71
C MET A 31 18.78 -0.95 -9.47
N ALA A 32 17.95 0.04 -9.78
CA ALA A 32 18.08 1.33 -9.14
C ALA A 32 17.91 1.03 -7.64
N THR A 33 18.99 1.21 -6.89
CA THR A 33 18.97 1.14 -5.43
C THR A 33 17.79 1.97 -4.93
N LEU A 34 16.93 1.37 -4.09
CA LEU A 34 15.81 2.13 -3.57
C LEU A 34 16.37 3.29 -2.73
N PRO A 35 15.75 4.48 -2.75
CA PRO A 35 16.31 5.66 -2.08
C PRO A 35 16.64 5.47 -0.60
N ILE A 36 15.94 4.55 0.08
CA ILE A 36 16.20 4.20 1.47
C ILE A 36 17.55 3.53 1.72
N GLU A 37 18.14 2.88 0.72
CA GLU A 37 19.41 2.15 0.84
C GLU A 37 20.58 3.10 1.14
N ASP A 38 20.57 4.31 0.55
CA ASP A 38 21.53 5.39 0.83
C ASP A 38 21.45 5.93 2.27
N HIS A 39 20.45 5.48 3.04
CA HIS A 39 20.18 5.93 4.39
C HIS A 39 20.37 4.86 5.46
N PHE A 40 20.71 3.62 5.08
CA PHE A 40 20.77 2.48 6.01
C PHE A 40 21.69 2.71 7.21
N GLU A 41 22.92 3.19 6.99
CA GLU A 41 23.87 3.43 8.09
C GLU A 41 23.32 4.44 9.11
N ARG A 42 22.68 5.52 8.63
CA ARG A 42 22.09 6.56 9.49
C ARG A 42 20.85 6.04 10.21
N ILE A 43 20.04 5.22 9.55
CA ILE A 43 18.87 4.58 10.14
C ILE A 43 19.32 3.61 11.26
N CYS A 44 20.31 2.76 11.00
CA CYS A 44 20.88 1.85 11.99
C CYS A 44 21.44 2.59 13.20
N SER A 45 22.24 3.64 12.98
CA SER A 45 22.75 4.48 14.08
C SER A 45 21.62 5.06 14.94
N LYS A 46 20.52 5.54 14.33
CA LYS A 46 19.37 6.01 15.10
C LYS A 46 18.68 4.90 15.88
N ILE A 47 18.56 3.71 15.30
CA ILE A 47 17.96 2.55 15.97
C ILE A 47 18.84 2.08 17.13
N ASP A 48 20.16 2.10 17.01
CA ASP A 48 21.06 1.69 18.08
C ASP A 48 20.94 2.61 19.29
N ASP A 49 20.99 3.91 19.05
CA ASP A 49 20.92 4.96 20.07
C ASP A 49 19.54 5.08 20.73
N ASN A 50 18.47 4.64 20.06
CA ASN A 50 17.10 4.89 20.50
C ASN A 50 16.28 3.61 20.64
N ARG A 51 15.50 3.52 21.71
CA ARG A 51 14.54 2.42 21.87
C ARG A 51 13.37 2.55 20.90
N VAL A 52 12.90 3.78 20.68
CA VAL A 52 11.84 4.11 19.72
C VAL A 52 12.42 4.99 18.63
N THR A 53 12.22 4.60 17.37
CA THR A 53 12.66 5.38 16.20
C THR A 53 11.48 5.64 15.27
N ILE A 54 11.29 6.90 14.88
CA ILE A 54 10.31 7.33 13.90
C ILE A 54 11.03 7.57 12.58
N LEU A 55 10.66 6.80 11.56
CA LEU A 55 11.18 6.90 10.20
C LEU A 55 10.12 7.55 9.31
N SER A 56 10.45 8.69 8.71
CA SER A 56 9.59 9.35 7.73
C SER A 56 10.26 9.44 6.35
N GLY A 57 9.44 9.33 5.31
CA GLY A 57 9.85 9.57 3.92
C GLY A 57 8.76 9.18 2.95
N ALA A 58 8.76 9.72 1.73
CA ALA A 58 7.66 9.57 0.78
C ALA A 58 7.30 8.09 0.46
N THR A 59 6.08 7.86 -0.02
CA THR A 59 5.70 6.55 -0.57
C THR A 59 6.61 6.16 -1.73
N GLY A 60 6.87 4.87 -1.89
CA GLY A 60 7.77 4.38 -2.94
C GLY A 60 9.27 4.43 -2.63
N CYS A 61 9.71 5.06 -1.52
CA CYS A 61 11.14 5.08 -1.17
C CYS A 61 11.69 3.72 -0.66
N GLY A 62 10.82 2.73 -0.41
CA GLY A 62 11.22 1.38 -0.01
C GLY A 62 11.09 1.04 1.48
N LYS A 63 10.45 1.88 2.31
CA LYS A 63 10.24 1.64 3.76
C LYS A 63 9.76 0.22 4.08
N SER A 64 8.56 -0.13 3.61
CA SER A 64 7.87 -1.37 3.97
C SER A 64 8.58 -2.63 3.46
N THR A 65 9.43 -2.51 2.42
CA THR A 65 10.11 -3.65 1.80
C THR A 65 11.57 -3.81 2.25
N LYS A 66 12.27 -2.72 2.60
CA LYS A 66 13.70 -2.75 2.93
C LYS A 66 13.99 -2.61 4.41
N VAL A 67 13.21 -1.83 5.17
CA VAL A 67 13.43 -1.65 6.61
C VAL A 67 13.28 -2.94 7.40
N PRO A 68 12.29 -3.82 7.16
CA PRO A 68 12.19 -5.08 7.89
C PRO A 68 13.44 -5.95 7.73
N LYS A 69 13.95 -6.08 6.50
CA LYS A 69 15.21 -6.78 6.20
C LYS A 69 16.39 -6.12 6.92
N LEU A 70 16.51 -4.79 6.81
CA LEU A 70 17.57 -4.03 7.49
C LEU A 70 17.58 -4.30 9.00
N LEU A 71 16.41 -4.26 9.64
CA LEU A 71 16.26 -4.51 11.06
C LEU A 71 16.64 -5.94 11.44
N ARG A 72 16.19 -6.94 10.67
CA ARG A 72 16.56 -8.36 10.88
C ARG A 72 18.07 -8.53 10.80
N ASP A 73 18.67 -8.02 9.74
CA ASP A 73 20.10 -8.21 9.46
C ASP A 73 20.97 -7.41 10.44
N HIS A 74 20.55 -6.20 10.85
CA HIS A 74 21.30 -5.35 11.78
C HIS A 74 21.18 -5.83 13.24
N LEU A 75 19.97 -6.21 13.68
CA LEU A 75 19.72 -6.64 15.06
C LEU A 75 19.94 -8.15 15.26
N GLN A 76 20.14 -8.91 14.19
CA GLN A 76 20.23 -10.39 14.20
C GLN A 76 19.06 -11.03 14.95
N ALA A 77 17.85 -10.50 14.72
CA ALA A 77 16.66 -10.85 15.47
C ALA A 77 15.41 -10.88 14.58
N ARG A 78 14.36 -11.55 15.07
CA ARG A 78 13.06 -11.58 14.40
C ARG A 78 12.42 -10.19 14.43
N VAL A 79 11.70 -9.84 13.36
CA VAL A 79 10.99 -8.57 13.20
C VAL A 79 9.51 -8.82 12.94
N LEU A 80 8.67 -8.18 13.73
CA LEU A 80 7.22 -8.18 13.54
C LEU A 80 6.79 -6.87 12.89
N CYS A 81 6.18 -6.94 11.71
CA CYS A 81 5.71 -5.79 10.95
C CYS A 81 4.19 -5.72 10.95
N VAL A 82 3.65 -4.65 11.50
CA VAL A 82 2.22 -4.40 11.61
C VAL A 82 1.80 -3.41 10.52
N GLN A 83 0.79 -3.78 9.74
CA GLN A 83 0.20 -2.96 8.68
C GLN A 83 -1.29 -2.71 8.96
N PRO A 84 -1.83 -1.54 8.58
CA PRO A 84 -3.26 -1.25 8.79
C PRO A 84 -4.17 -2.03 7.83
N ARG A 85 -3.68 -2.48 6.68
CA ARG A 85 -4.51 -3.08 5.61
C ARG A 85 -4.13 -4.51 5.30
N ARG A 86 -5.14 -5.39 5.18
CA ARG A 86 -4.96 -6.82 4.83
C ARG A 86 -4.20 -7.03 3.52
N MET A 87 -4.56 -6.29 2.47
CA MET A 87 -3.90 -6.41 1.17
C MET A 87 -2.47 -5.87 1.18
N ALA A 88 -2.17 -4.87 2.02
CA ALA A 88 -0.81 -4.37 2.19
C ALA A 88 0.09 -5.42 2.84
N VAL A 89 -0.39 -6.14 3.86
CA VAL A 89 0.34 -7.26 4.48
C VAL A 89 0.75 -8.30 3.44
N VAL A 90 -0.21 -8.79 2.65
CA VAL A 90 0.06 -9.83 1.64
C VAL A 90 1.01 -9.30 0.57
N ALA A 91 0.74 -8.11 0.02
CA ALA A 91 1.57 -7.54 -1.03
C ALA A 91 3.01 -7.29 -0.57
N VAL A 92 3.21 -6.75 0.63
CA VAL A 92 4.55 -6.49 1.18
C VAL A 92 5.26 -7.80 1.51
N ALA A 93 4.62 -8.75 2.17
CA ALA A 93 5.24 -10.03 2.51
C ALA A 93 5.67 -10.80 1.25
N THR A 94 4.79 -10.90 0.24
CA THR A 94 5.13 -11.51 -1.05
C THR A 94 6.30 -10.78 -1.71
N ARG A 95 6.28 -9.44 -1.74
CA ARG A 95 7.35 -8.66 -2.35
C ARG A 95 8.68 -8.82 -1.63
N VAL A 96 8.68 -8.89 -0.30
CA VAL A 96 9.89 -9.11 0.50
C VAL A 96 10.43 -10.52 0.28
N ALA A 97 9.57 -11.53 0.19
CA ALA A 97 9.97 -12.90 -0.13
C ALA A 97 10.63 -12.98 -1.52
N GLU A 98 10.06 -12.33 -2.53
CA GLU A 98 10.67 -12.21 -3.87
C GLU A 98 12.03 -11.50 -3.83
N LEU A 99 12.13 -10.37 -3.11
CA LEU A 99 13.36 -9.59 -3.02
C LEU A 99 14.50 -10.33 -2.31
N LEU A 100 14.16 -11.30 -1.47
CA LEU A 100 15.11 -12.13 -0.73
C LEU A 100 15.36 -13.49 -1.40
N ASP A 101 14.65 -13.80 -2.48
CA ASP A 101 14.66 -15.12 -3.12
C ASP A 101 14.36 -16.27 -2.13
N VAL A 102 13.28 -16.12 -1.36
CA VAL A 102 12.83 -17.10 -0.36
C VAL A 102 11.37 -17.48 -0.54
N THR A 103 11.00 -18.68 -0.10
CA THR A 103 9.61 -19.13 -0.10
C THR A 103 8.79 -18.39 0.94
N LEU A 104 7.70 -17.75 0.50
CA LEU A 104 6.70 -17.16 1.38
C LEU A 104 6.05 -18.23 2.26
N GLY A 105 5.94 -17.97 3.56
CA GLY A 105 5.44 -18.90 4.56
C GLY A 105 6.49 -19.87 5.10
N GLY A 106 7.73 -19.78 4.63
CA GLY A 106 8.87 -20.51 5.20
C GLY A 106 9.47 -19.82 6.44
N PRO A 107 10.74 -20.14 6.80
CA PRO A 107 11.36 -19.63 8.02
C PRO A 107 11.81 -18.16 7.92
N VAL A 108 11.89 -17.58 6.73
CA VAL A 108 12.40 -16.20 6.57
C VAL A 108 11.28 -15.18 6.53
N VAL A 109 10.25 -15.40 5.70
CA VAL A 109 9.16 -14.43 5.48
C VAL A 109 7.81 -15.13 5.59
N GLY A 110 6.91 -14.57 6.39
CA GLY A 110 5.55 -15.06 6.53
C GLY A 110 4.58 -13.96 6.90
N PHE A 111 3.29 -14.27 6.84
CA PHE A 111 2.24 -13.33 7.21
C PHE A 111 1.04 -13.97 7.90
N HIS A 112 0.26 -13.15 8.59
CA HIS A 112 -1.01 -13.53 9.19
C HIS A 112 -2.07 -12.42 9.03
N ILE A 113 -3.17 -12.73 8.35
CA ILE A 113 -4.31 -11.84 8.12
C ILE A 113 -5.66 -12.53 8.37
N GLY A 114 -6.46 -12.05 9.32
CA GLY A 114 -7.74 -12.70 9.67
C GLY A 114 -7.54 -14.20 9.90
N ALA A 115 -8.29 -15.05 9.20
CA ALA A 115 -8.14 -16.52 9.30
C ALA A 115 -7.02 -17.13 8.43
N SER A 116 -6.27 -16.33 7.66
CA SER A 116 -5.23 -16.82 6.76
C SER A 116 -3.84 -16.57 7.31
N MET A 117 -3.13 -17.65 7.64
CA MET A 117 -1.75 -17.62 8.09
C MET A 117 -0.88 -18.42 7.11
N GLN A 118 0.19 -17.79 6.61
CA GLN A 118 1.27 -18.45 5.86
C GLN A 118 2.59 -18.09 6.54
N ALA A 119 2.97 -18.88 7.53
CA ALA A 119 4.19 -18.68 8.31
C ALA A 119 4.55 -19.98 9.05
N GLU A 120 5.85 -20.22 9.22
CA GLU A 120 6.33 -21.12 10.26
C GLU A 120 6.41 -20.32 11.57
N SER A 121 5.29 -20.20 12.29
CA SER A 121 5.08 -19.30 13.45
C SER A 121 6.35 -18.99 14.25
N ASP A 122 6.99 -20.01 14.84
CA ASP A 122 8.05 -19.79 15.82
C ASP A 122 9.44 -19.62 15.19
N LYS A 123 9.55 -19.83 13.88
CA LYS A 123 10.80 -19.70 13.12
C LYS A 123 10.83 -18.48 12.21
N THR A 124 9.66 -17.99 11.79
CA THR A 124 9.55 -16.91 10.80
C THR A 124 10.25 -15.65 11.28
N GLU A 125 11.32 -15.27 10.60
CA GLU A 125 12.17 -14.15 10.98
C GLU A 125 11.53 -12.79 10.67
N LEU A 126 10.84 -12.67 9.54
CA LEU A 126 10.07 -11.49 9.15
C LEU A 126 8.58 -11.84 9.11
N MET A 127 7.86 -11.46 10.16
CA MET A 127 6.43 -11.74 10.30
C MET A 127 5.62 -10.49 9.98
N PHE A 128 4.75 -10.55 8.98
CA PHE A 128 3.86 -9.43 8.61
C PHE A 128 2.42 -9.71 9.07
N VAL A 129 1.81 -8.79 9.80
CA VAL A 129 0.48 -8.98 10.36
C VAL A 129 -0.38 -7.73 10.17
N THR A 130 -1.70 -7.92 10.13
CA THR A 130 -2.61 -6.77 10.28
C THR A 130 -2.66 -6.28 11.72
N ALA A 131 -2.94 -4.99 11.91
CA ALA A 131 -3.19 -4.39 13.22
C ALA A 131 -4.19 -5.21 14.08
N GLY A 132 -5.30 -5.67 13.51
CA GLY A 132 -6.26 -6.53 14.21
C GLY A 132 -5.68 -7.87 14.70
N ILE A 133 -4.79 -8.50 13.93
CA ILE A 133 -4.12 -9.76 14.33
C ILE A 133 -3.10 -9.46 15.44
N PHE A 134 -2.37 -8.36 15.32
CA PHE A 134 -1.44 -7.96 16.36
C PHE A 134 -2.16 -7.67 17.69
N LEU A 135 -3.30 -6.99 17.65
CA LEU A 135 -4.14 -6.77 18.83
C LEU A 135 -4.60 -8.09 19.47
N GLU A 136 -4.99 -9.08 18.66
CA GLU A 136 -5.36 -10.41 19.14
C GLU A 136 -4.18 -11.14 19.81
N MET A 137 -2.97 -11.02 19.25
CA MET A 137 -1.75 -11.53 19.87
C MET A 137 -1.48 -10.88 21.23
N LEU A 138 -1.54 -9.54 21.29
CA LEU A 138 -1.33 -8.78 22.53
C LEU A 138 -2.39 -9.11 23.59
N LYS A 139 -3.65 -9.26 23.18
CA LYS A 139 -4.75 -9.64 24.07
C LYS A 139 -4.56 -11.04 24.64
N SER A 140 -4.12 -11.99 23.81
CA SER A 140 -4.06 -13.40 24.18
C SER A 140 -2.86 -13.72 25.07
N ASN A 141 -1.68 -13.16 24.75
CA ASN A 141 -0.42 -13.53 25.39
C ASN A 141 0.38 -12.34 25.92
N GLY A 142 -0.16 -11.11 25.89
CA GLY A 142 0.50 -9.92 26.45
C GLY A 142 1.90 -9.71 25.89
N ALA A 143 2.84 -9.38 26.77
CA ALA A 143 4.25 -9.16 26.42
C ALA A 143 4.92 -10.42 25.83
N ALA A 144 4.49 -11.63 26.21
CA ALA A 144 5.05 -12.87 25.70
C ALA A 144 4.78 -13.07 24.19
N SER A 145 3.75 -12.42 23.62
CA SER A 145 3.53 -12.41 22.17
C SER A 145 4.58 -11.62 21.38
N VAL A 146 5.28 -10.70 22.04
CA VAL A 146 6.25 -9.77 21.43
C VAL A 146 7.69 -10.10 21.82
N ALA A 147 7.89 -10.71 23.00
CA ALA A 147 9.21 -11.08 23.52
C ALA A 147 10.12 -11.86 22.54
N PRO A 148 9.62 -12.71 21.62
CA PRO A 148 10.46 -13.39 20.62
C PRO A 148 11.07 -12.48 19.56
N TYR A 149 10.62 -11.22 19.44
CA TYR A 149 11.06 -10.28 18.42
C TYR A 149 12.07 -9.28 18.98
N GLY A 150 13.11 -8.95 18.20
CA GLY A 150 14.04 -7.87 18.53
C GLY A 150 13.49 -6.50 18.14
N ALA A 151 12.59 -6.46 17.16
CA ALA A 151 11.93 -5.24 16.72
C ALA A 151 10.46 -5.44 16.36
N VAL A 152 9.65 -4.43 16.68
CA VAL A 152 8.30 -4.27 16.14
C VAL A 152 8.25 -3.02 15.28
N VAL A 153 7.75 -3.17 14.06
CA VAL A 153 7.50 -2.08 13.11
C VAL A 153 6.01 -1.82 13.05
N ILE A 154 5.58 -0.59 13.34
CA ILE A 154 4.22 -0.13 13.06
C ILE A 154 4.30 0.74 11.79
N ASP A 155 3.85 0.19 10.67
CA ASP A 155 3.89 0.86 9.38
C ASP A 155 2.64 1.72 9.15
N GLU A 156 2.75 2.64 8.18
CA GLU A 156 1.65 3.46 7.70
C GLU A 156 0.91 4.22 8.83
N VAL A 157 1.64 4.68 9.87
CA VAL A 157 1.01 5.35 11.04
C VAL A 157 0.22 6.60 10.64
N HIS A 158 0.57 7.22 9.51
CA HIS A 158 -0.14 8.36 8.95
C HIS A 158 -1.56 8.06 8.48
N GLU A 159 -1.93 6.79 8.25
CA GLU A 159 -3.31 6.41 7.90
C GLU A 159 -4.30 6.61 9.06
N ARG A 160 -3.82 6.66 10.31
CA ARG A 160 -4.66 6.81 11.52
C ARG A 160 -5.85 5.84 11.59
N SER A 161 -5.61 4.58 11.24
CA SER A 161 -6.57 3.52 11.54
C SER A 161 -6.71 3.35 13.04
N CYS A 162 -7.95 3.29 13.55
CA CYS A 162 -8.25 3.04 14.95
C CYS A 162 -7.55 1.78 15.48
N GLU A 163 -7.52 0.70 14.68
CA GLU A 163 -6.84 -0.54 15.06
C GLU A 163 -5.33 -0.35 15.17
N ASN A 164 -4.71 0.42 14.28
CA ASN A 164 -3.26 0.65 14.30
C ASN A 164 -2.85 1.55 15.47
N ASP A 165 -3.64 2.59 15.76
CA ASP A 165 -3.42 3.47 16.91
C ASP A 165 -3.64 2.72 18.24
N LEU A 166 -4.67 1.86 18.33
CA LEU A 166 -4.90 1.01 19.50
C LEU A 166 -3.78 -0.01 19.68
N ALA A 167 -3.32 -0.65 18.60
CA ALA A 167 -2.19 -1.57 18.62
C ALA A 167 -0.93 -0.89 19.16
N LEU A 168 -0.63 0.31 18.67
CA LEU A 168 0.49 1.10 19.15
C LEU A 168 0.31 1.44 20.65
N ALA A 169 -0.87 1.88 21.09
CA ALA A 169 -1.12 2.18 22.50
C ALA A 169 -0.92 0.96 23.42
N CYS A 170 -1.44 -0.21 23.04
CA CYS A 170 -1.23 -1.45 23.79
C CYS A 170 0.24 -1.87 23.81
N LEU A 171 0.95 -1.77 22.69
CA LEU A 171 2.38 -2.04 22.61
C LEU A 171 3.17 -1.09 23.52
N MET A 172 2.85 0.19 23.53
CA MET A 172 3.52 1.19 24.37
C MET A 172 3.36 0.88 25.86
N GLN A 173 2.17 0.46 26.27
CA GLN A 173 1.92 0.03 27.65
C GLN A 173 2.74 -1.21 28.00
N LEU A 174 2.72 -2.24 27.14
CA LEU A 174 3.47 -3.48 27.38
C LEU A 174 4.99 -3.27 27.31
N ALA A 175 5.47 -2.33 26.51
CA ALA A 175 6.88 -1.99 26.44
C ALA A 175 7.41 -1.32 27.73
N THR A 176 6.55 -0.95 28.69
CA THR A 176 7.03 -0.53 30.02
C THR A 176 7.51 -1.71 30.88
N THR A 177 7.17 -2.95 30.50
CA THR A 177 7.59 -4.14 31.24
C THR A 177 9.07 -4.43 31.04
N GLN A 178 9.66 -5.14 32.00
CA GLN A 178 11.08 -5.47 31.94
C GLN A 178 11.40 -6.49 30.84
N GLU A 179 10.45 -7.36 30.49
CA GLU A 179 10.58 -8.37 29.44
C GLU A 179 10.84 -7.74 28.07
N LEU A 180 10.23 -6.58 27.79
CA LEU A 180 10.34 -5.90 26.50
C LEU A 180 11.37 -4.77 26.51
N ARG A 181 12.19 -4.63 27.57
CA ARG A 181 13.11 -3.48 27.75
C ARG A 181 14.09 -3.32 26.58
N SER A 182 14.54 -4.43 25.98
CA SER A 182 15.45 -4.45 24.82
C SER A 182 14.76 -4.29 23.47
N LEU A 183 13.43 -4.37 23.40
CA LEU A 183 12.67 -4.28 22.17
C LEU A 183 12.86 -2.92 21.49
N LYS A 184 13.22 -2.94 20.21
CA LYS A 184 13.22 -1.74 19.35
C LYS A 184 11.83 -1.53 18.74
N ILE A 185 11.30 -0.32 18.82
CA ILE A 185 10.00 0.05 18.24
C ILE A 185 10.24 1.04 17.11
N ILE A 186 9.78 0.69 15.90
CA ILE A 186 9.96 1.51 14.71
C ILE A 186 8.58 1.96 14.22
N LEU A 187 8.38 3.27 14.13
CA LEU A 187 7.17 3.86 13.52
C LEU A 187 7.52 4.36 12.13
N MET A 188 6.84 3.87 11.10
CA MET A 188 7.07 4.30 9.71
C MET A 188 5.91 5.15 9.19
N SER A 189 6.25 6.31 8.61
CA SER A 189 5.27 7.27 8.08
C SER A 189 5.66 7.76 6.68
N ALA A 190 4.69 7.96 5.81
CA ALA A 190 4.91 8.64 4.54
C ALA A 190 4.99 10.18 4.68
N THR A 191 4.46 10.73 5.79
CA THR A 191 4.31 12.17 6.00
C THR A 191 5.28 12.69 7.07
N ALA A 192 5.63 13.97 6.96
CA ALA A 192 6.56 14.64 7.87
C ALA A 192 5.93 15.10 9.20
N ASP A 193 4.59 15.09 9.34
CA ASP A 193 3.90 15.48 10.58
C ASP A 193 3.95 14.36 11.64
N VAL A 194 5.12 14.20 12.24
CA VAL A 194 5.42 13.15 13.24
C VAL A 194 5.35 13.67 14.69
N GLY A 195 5.11 14.96 14.91
CA GLY A 195 5.21 15.60 16.23
C GLY A 195 4.24 15.06 17.27
N ARG A 196 3.10 14.52 16.83
CA ARG A 196 2.15 13.81 17.72
C ARG A 196 2.72 12.49 18.23
N TYR A 197 3.38 11.72 17.36
CA TYR A 197 3.97 10.43 17.70
C TYR A 197 5.19 10.62 18.60
N GLN A 198 5.98 11.67 18.37
CA GLN A 198 7.09 12.02 19.26
C GLN A 198 6.64 12.21 20.71
N ARG A 199 5.57 13.00 20.92
CA ARG A 199 4.98 13.22 22.24
C ARG A 199 4.38 11.95 22.82
N PHE A 200 3.72 11.15 21.98
CA PHE A 200 3.09 9.91 22.42
C PHE A 200 4.10 8.87 22.91
N VAL A 201 5.27 8.76 22.25
CA VAL A 201 6.28 7.74 22.58
C VAL A 201 7.34 8.18 23.59
N GLN A 202 7.34 9.47 23.94
CA GLN A 202 8.25 10.07 24.91
C GLN A 202 8.43 9.27 26.22
N PRO A 203 7.39 8.66 26.83
CA PRO A 203 7.54 7.88 28.06
C PRO A 203 8.46 6.65 27.96
N LEU A 204 8.75 6.15 26.76
CA LEU A 204 9.69 5.03 26.54
C LEU A 204 11.09 5.46 26.13
N CYS A 205 11.35 6.76 26.03
CA CYS A 205 12.60 7.31 25.54
C CYS A 205 13.52 7.70 26.70
N THR A 206 14.76 7.20 26.70
CA THR A 206 15.74 7.45 27.77
C THR A 206 16.05 8.95 27.95
N ASP A 207 16.21 9.68 26.84
CA ASP A 207 16.51 11.13 26.83
C ASP A 207 15.24 11.99 26.62
N GLY A 208 14.05 11.39 26.80
CA GLY A 208 12.78 12.07 26.62
C GLY A 208 12.43 12.42 25.16
N GLN A 209 13.18 11.95 24.17
CA GLN A 209 12.86 12.09 22.74
C GLN A 209 13.14 10.78 21.98
N PRO A 210 12.30 10.38 21.02
CA PRO A 210 12.60 9.24 20.16
C PRO A 210 13.66 9.61 19.11
N GLY A 211 14.29 8.58 18.56
CA GLY A 211 15.07 8.74 17.33
C GLY A 211 14.17 9.24 16.21
N LEU A 212 14.56 10.29 15.51
CA LEU A 212 13.85 10.78 14.34
C LEU A 212 14.77 10.76 13.14
N TYR A 213 14.30 10.13 12.06
CA TYR A 213 15.00 10.15 10.78
C TYR A 213 14.02 10.43 9.65
N ASN A 214 14.25 11.53 8.92
CA ASN A 214 13.47 11.93 7.77
C ASN A 214 14.33 11.80 6.51
N MET A 215 13.91 10.94 5.58
CA MET A 215 14.56 10.72 4.29
C MET A 215 14.33 11.86 3.29
N GLY A 216 13.54 12.86 3.68
CA GLY A 216 13.15 13.98 2.83
C GLY A 216 11.95 13.67 1.94
N SER A 217 11.47 14.72 1.28
CA SER A 217 10.30 14.71 0.40
C SER A 217 10.68 14.76 -1.07
N LYS A 218 11.91 14.37 -1.43
CA LYS A 218 12.35 14.46 -2.82
C LYS A 218 11.40 13.61 -3.67
N GLU A 219 10.61 14.27 -4.51
CA GLU A 219 9.76 13.57 -5.47
C GLU A 219 10.72 12.78 -6.37
N PHE A 220 10.66 11.45 -6.28
CA PHE A 220 11.57 10.57 -7.01
C PHE A 220 11.28 10.56 -8.52
N TYR A 221 10.14 11.13 -8.91
CA TYR A 221 9.63 11.22 -10.26
C TYR A 221 9.07 12.63 -10.50
N ASP A 222 9.15 13.13 -11.73
CA ASP A 222 8.53 14.39 -12.13
C ASP A 222 7.00 14.20 -12.21
N ILE A 223 6.26 14.75 -11.26
CA ILE A 223 4.80 14.62 -11.19
C ILE A 223 4.14 15.87 -11.79
N LYS A 224 3.64 15.72 -13.03
CA LYS A 224 2.79 16.75 -13.66
C LYS A 224 1.37 16.67 -13.12
N ARG A 225 0.92 17.70 -12.41
CA ARG A 225 -0.44 17.81 -11.87
C ARG A 225 -1.31 18.64 -12.81
N ARG A 226 -2.47 18.12 -13.18
CA ARG A 226 -3.51 18.87 -13.94
C ARG A 226 -4.82 18.83 -13.17
N TRP A 227 -5.46 19.99 -13.01
CA TRP A 227 -6.77 20.08 -12.40
C TRP A 227 -7.86 19.86 -13.44
N LEU A 228 -9.06 19.44 -13.00
CA LEU A 228 -10.13 19.04 -13.91
C LEU A 228 -10.49 20.13 -14.93
N LYS A 229 -10.62 21.39 -14.49
CA LYS A 229 -10.98 22.51 -15.37
C LYS A 229 -9.93 22.72 -16.48
N ASP A 230 -8.65 22.69 -16.11
CA ASP A 230 -7.53 22.82 -17.05
C ASP A 230 -7.47 21.63 -18.01
N ALA A 231 -7.64 20.41 -17.49
CA ALA A 231 -7.65 19.19 -18.27
C ALA A 231 -8.84 19.10 -19.26
N LEU A 232 -9.95 19.78 -18.97
CA LEU A 232 -11.08 19.86 -19.89
C LEU A 232 -10.91 20.99 -20.92
N ALA A 233 -10.39 22.14 -20.51
CA ALA A 233 -10.17 23.29 -21.39
C ALA A 233 -9.12 22.99 -22.49
N GLU A 234 -8.04 22.29 -22.14
CA GLU A 234 -7.01 21.86 -23.10
C GLU A 234 -7.50 20.79 -24.09
N ALA A 235 -8.57 20.05 -23.76
CA ALA A 235 -9.07 18.95 -24.58
C ALA A 235 -9.97 19.42 -25.75
N ASP A 236 -10.06 20.74 -26.00
CA ASP A 236 -10.87 21.37 -27.05
C ASP A 236 -12.35 20.94 -27.04
N HIS A 237 -12.84 20.54 -25.86
CA HIS A 237 -14.19 20.07 -25.65
C HIS A 237 -15.03 21.19 -25.05
N SER A 238 -15.81 21.86 -25.90
CA SER A 238 -16.90 22.76 -25.49
C SER A 238 -18.10 22.00 -24.89
N CYS A 239 -17.85 20.93 -24.13
CA CYS A 239 -18.90 20.22 -23.43
C CYS A 239 -19.14 20.93 -22.10
N ASP A 240 -20.23 21.69 -22.03
CA ASP A 240 -20.84 22.06 -20.76
C ASP A 240 -21.29 20.78 -20.06
N TYR A 241 -20.44 20.27 -19.16
CA TYR A 241 -20.75 19.10 -18.34
C TYR A 241 -21.69 19.46 -17.17
N GLY A 242 -22.22 20.69 -17.13
CA GLY A 242 -23.01 21.19 -16.02
C GLY A 242 -22.21 21.21 -14.71
N LEU A 243 -20.88 21.34 -14.77
CA LEU A 243 -20.04 21.31 -13.57
C LEU A 243 -20.46 22.38 -12.56
N GLU A 244 -20.89 23.55 -13.05
CA GLU A 244 -21.49 24.61 -12.22
C GLU A 244 -22.79 24.17 -11.54
N TYR A 245 -23.62 23.36 -12.22
CA TYR A 245 -24.83 22.77 -11.63
C TYR A 245 -24.48 21.79 -10.49
N PHE A 246 -23.42 20.99 -10.65
CA PHE A 246 -22.93 20.09 -9.59
C PHE A 246 -22.22 20.82 -8.44
N GLU A 247 -21.61 21.98 -8.70
CA GLU A 247 -21.02 22.84 -7.65
C GLU A 247 -22.11 23.51 -6.78
N GLN A 248 -23.32 23.71 -7.33
CA GLN A 248 -24.42 24.46 -6.69
C GLN A 248 -25.47 23.59 -5.98
N HIS A 249 -25.44 22.27 -6.15
CA HIS A 249 -26.49 21.37 -5.66
C HIS A 249 -25.94 20.26 -4.75
N ASP A 250 -26.79 19.77 -3.83
CA ASP A 250 -26.38 18.78 -2.83
C ASP A 250 -26.12 17.39 -3.44
N ARG A 251 -25.10 16.69 -2.93
CA ARG A 251 -24.59 15.43 -3.51
C ARG A 251 -25.62 14.30 -3.46
N GLU A 252 -26.54 14.33 -2.50
CA GLU A 252 -27.59 13.30 -2.37
C GLU A 252 -28.66 13.41 -3.45
N VAL A 253 -28.94 14.62 -3.94
CA VAL A 253 -29.98 14.88 -4.96
C VAL A 253 -29.53 14.40 -6.33
N LEU A 254 -28.22 14.38 -6.59
CA LEU A 254 -27.63 14.19 -7.92
C LEU A 254 -27.00 12.81 -8.13
N ARG A 255 -27.28 11.84 -7.25
CA ARG A 255 -26.48 10.61 -7.14
C ARG A 255 -26.34 9.83 -8.46
N SER A 256 -27.40 9.72 -9.27
CA SER A 256 -27.38 9.02 -10.56
C SER A 256 -26.70 9.85 -11.67
N GLU A 257 -26.98 11.15 -11.73
CA GLU A 257 -26.41 12.10 -12.70
C GLU A 257 -24.90 12.28 -12.49
N LEU A 258 -24.48 12.41 -11.22
CA LEU A 258 -23.09 12.49 -10.80
C LEU A 258 -22.34 11.20 -11.13
N THR A 259 -22.97 10.04 -10.93
CA THR A 259 -22.39 8.74 -11.30
C THR A 259 -22.13 8.66 -12.79
N CYS A 260 -23.12 9.04 -13.61
CA CYS A 260 -22.98 9.08 -15.07
C CYS A 260 -21.90 10.05 -15.52
N LEU A 261 -21.84 11.25 -14.91
CA LEU A 261 -20.82 12.24 -15.21
C LEU A 261 -19.42 11.75 -14.85
N ILE A 262 -19.23 11.21 -13.63
CA ILE A 262 -17.94 10.68 -13.17
C ILE A 262 -17.46 9.58 -14.12
N SER A 263 -18.34 8.66 -14.53
CA SER A 263 -17.95 7.60 -15.46
C SER A 263 -17.52 8.14 -16.82
N LYS A 264 -18.29 9.07 -17.40
CA LYS A 264 -17.96 9.71 -18.68
C LYS A 264 -16.63 10.47 -18.63
N LEU A 265 -16.42 11.26 -17.58
CA LEU A 265 -15.17 12.02 -17.38
C LEU A 265 -13.98 11.08 -17.20
N SER A 266 -14.13 10.02 -16.40
CA SER A 266 -13.07 9.03 -16.16
C SER A 266 -12.60 8.38 -17.46
N ILE A 267 -13.54 7.94 -18.31
CA ILE A 267 -13.22 7.31 -19.59
C ILE A 267 -12.51 8.28 -20.53
N LYS A 268 -13.01 9.52 -20.64
CA LYS A 268 -12.40 10.54 -21.49
C LYS A 268 -10.97 10.89 -21.05
N LEU A 269 -10.75 11.03 -19.75
CA LEU A 269 -9.42 11.32 -19.20
C LEU A 269 -8.46 10.15 -19.45
N VAL A 270 -8.90 8.90 -19.22
CA VAL A 270 -8.10 7.70 -19.53
C VAL A 270 -7.73 7.64 -21.01
N ALA A 271 -8.70 7.86 -21.91
CA ALA A 271 -8.49 7.87 -23.35
C ALA A 271 -7.44 8.90 -23.77
N ARG A 272 -7.54 10.12 -23.20
CA ARG A 272 -6.60 11.21 -23.45
C ARG A 272 -5.20 10.86 -22.96
N THR A 273 -5.05 10.34 -21.74
CA THR A 273 -3.75 9.96 -21.19
C THR A 273 -3.06 8.92 -22.08
N ILE A 274 -3.79 7.89 -22.52
CA ILE A 274 -3.24 6.87 -23.43
C ILE A 274 -2.82 7.48 -24.76
N LYS A 275 -3.58 8.45 -25.29
CA LYS A 275 -3.26 9.14 -26.55
C LYS A 275 -2.02 10.05 -26.43
N GLU A 276 -1.89 10.79 -25.34
CA GLU A 276 -0.79 11.74 -25.11
C GLU A 276 0.54 11.03 -24.77
N ASP A 277 0.49 10.02 -23.89
CA ASP A 277 1.69 9.39 -23.34
C ASP A 277 2.13 8.13 -24.13
N GLY A 278 1.31 7.68 -25.09
CA GLY A 278 1.62 6.59 -26.00
C GLY A 278 1.29 5.19 -25.47
N ALA A 279 1.39 4.19 -26.35
CA ALA A 279 1.14 2.79 -26.00
C ALA A 279 2.20 2.28 -25.00
N GLY A 280 1.77 1.85 -23.81
CA GLY A 280 2.64 1.32 -22.75
C GLY A 280 2.45 1.98 -21.39
N CYS A 281 1.71 3.08 -21.29
CA CYS A 281 1.38 3.70 -19.99
C CYS A 281 0.33 2.89 -19.22
N THR A 282 0.47 2.82 -17.89
CA THR A 282 -0.57 2.28 -17.00
C THR A 282 -1.34 3.44 -16.37
N VAL A 283 -2.66 3.44 -16.51
CA VAL A 283 -3.54 4.45 -15.90
C VAL A 283 -4.20 3.90 -14.65
N LEU A 284 -4.00 4.57 -13.51
CA LEU A 284 -4.66 4.24 -12.26
C LEU A 284 -5.82 5.22 -12.00
N VAL A 285 -7.04 4.71 -11.93
CA VAL A 285 -8.25 5.51 -11.71
C VAL A 285 -8.78 5.26 -10.29
N PHE A 286 -8.87 6.32 -9.49
CA PHE A 286 -9.49 6.26 -8.16
C PHE A 286 -10.97 6.60 -8.24
N LEU A 287 -11.83 5.64 -7.91
CA LEU A 287 -13.28 5.81 -7.87
C LEU A 287 -13.80 5.49 -6.47
N PRO A 288 -14.82 6.22 -5.98
CA PRO A 288 -15.19 6.21 -4.57
C PRO A 288 -15.98 4.95 -4.15
N THR A 289 -16.57 4.22 -5.11
CA THR A 289 -17.40 3.04 -4.80
C THR A 289 -17.13 1.90 -5.77
N TYR A 290 -17.36 0.67 -5.29
CA TYR A 290 -17.28 -0.55 -6.10
C TYR A 290 -18.21 -0.49 -7.33
N MET A 291 -19.43 0.01 -7.16
CA MET A 291 -20.39 0.15 -8.27
C MET A 291 -19.86 1.06 -9.39
N LEU A 292 -19.18 2.15 -9.04
CA LEU A 292 -18.54 3.03 -10.02
C LEU A 292 -17.33 2.36 -10.68
N ILE A 293 -16.53 1.63 -9.90
CA ILE A 293 -15.40 0.85 -10.42
C ILE A 293 -15.90 -0.14 -11.48
N GLU A 294 -16.92 -0.94 -11.17
CA GLU A 294 -17.49 -1.89 -12.13
C GLU A 294 -18.08 -1.19 -13.36
N ALA A 295 -18.84 -0.11 -13.17
CA ALA A 295 -19.46 0.62 -14.28
C ALA A 295 -18.41 1.18 -15.25
N VAL A 296 -17.37 1.83 -14.73
CA VAL A 296 -16.26 2.37 -15.56
C VAL A 296 -15.45 1.25 -16.17
N HIS A 297 -15.13 0.19 -15.41
CA HIS A 297 -14.39 -0.96 -15.93
C HIS A 297 -15.13 -1.64 -17.09
N LYS A 298 -16.43 -1.90 -16.93
CA LYS A 298 -17.28 -2.47 -17.98
C LYS A 298 -17.26 -1.61 -19.24
N GLN A 299 -17.47 -0.30 -19.10
CA GLN A 299 -17.47 0.62 -20.25
C GLN A 299 -16.11 0.71 -20.95
N LEU A 300 -14.99 0.66 -20.20
CA LEU A 300 -13.65 0.61 -20.77
C LEU A 300 -13.34 -0.73 -21.46
N SER A 301 -13.94 -1.83 -20.99
CA SER A 301 -13.68 -3.19 -21.51
C SER A 301 -14.56 -3.55 -22.71
N GLU A 302 -15.78 -2.99 -22.77
CA GLU A 302 -16.70 -3.13 -23.91
C GLU A 302 -16.35 -2.16 -25.05
N ALA A 303 -15.56 -1.13 -24.77
CA ALA A 303 -15.01 -0.22 -25.78
C ALA A 303 -13.86 -0.91 -26.53
N ASP A 304 -14.18 -1.81 -27.47
CA ASP A 304 -13.23 -2.40 -28.45
C ASP A 304 -12.54 -1.33 -29.33
N SER A 305 -12.96 -0.09 -29.21
CA SER A 305 -12.17 1.09 -29.48
C SER A 305 -12.64 2.14 -28.50
N LEU A 306 -11.73 2.83 -27.79
CA LEU A 306 -12.02 4.16 -27.28
C LEU A 306 -12.78 4.91 -28.38
N PRO A 307 -13.95 5.51 -28.09
CA PRO A 307 -14.88 5.92 -29.13
C PRO A 307 -14.14 6.67 -30.25
N HIS A 308 -14.32 6.26 -31.51
CA HIS A 308 -13.72 6.88 -32.70
C HIS A 308 -14.02 8.39 -32.84
N ASN A 309 -14.86 8.95 -31.96
CA ASN A 309 -15.19 10.37 -31.84
C ASN A 309 -14.53 11.04 -30.61
N VAL A 310 -13.57 10.39 -29.96
CA VAL A 310 -12.46 11.09 -29.34
C VAL A 310 -11.48 11.34 -30.48
N PRO A 311 -11.25 12.59 -30.91
CA PRO A 311 -10.26 12.85 -31.94
C PRO A 311 -8.90 12.30 -31.52
#